data_AF-A0A2W4RJZ7-F1
#
_entry.id   AF-A0A2W4RJZ7-F1
#
_cell.length_a   1.000
_cell.length_b   1.000
_cell.length_c   1.000
_cell.angle_alpha   90.00
_cell.angle_beta   90.00
_cell.angle_gamma   90.00
#
_symmetry.space_group_name_H-M   'P 1'
#
loop_
_entity.id
_entity.type
_entity.pdbx_description
1 polymer ?
#
loop_
_entity_poly.entity_id
_entity_poly.type
_entity_poly.pdbx_seq_one_letter_code
_entity_poly.pdbx_strand_id
1 'polypeptide(L)'
;MRPLRWTSGLLAGAFALAATAAAAQTATVDLLERTRTHVETLASEAFQGRLTGSEGERLAAAYLVDELTRIGAKPLPGADGYTSPFSFTAGVRDGGSTLQLVREGGTPATFSAPDDVVALSFSDNGEVSGSLVFAGYGIVANVTPTEVYDSYAGLDVEDKIVVVLQYFPEDMDQDRRAALARYSGLRYKAQAARQRGAAGLIIVTGPRSPNAGQTVPMSFDSAIAGSGIVAASVSGRVADAIFEAAGRSLEEVQEGFDKGDPHAQGFEIPGLTVTLAADVQRERRTAHNVLAYLPATEPVDGVAKPWVVIGAHYDHLGAGEIGSSLAGAEDRNRIHYGADDNASGTAAVLAMAEALADEPRRRRHVLIAFWSGEELGLLGSSAFVSEPPVPIDQMAAYLNFDMVGRVSDNRLTVQATGTSDVWPRLLEQANVLAGFDLVLNEDPYQPTDVSSFNGAGVPSLTFFTGAHAEYHRPTDTPDLINYEGIVRVSELATTVVRRLMQADEPPQFVKVERTVETGGRAGLRIFTGTIPDYAAEAEGMLLGGVVGGGPADKAGLQKGDVIVEIAGQSIANIYDYTYALDLLKIGEPVKVVYMRDGERRETTLTPEARR
;
A
#
# COMPACT_ATOMS: atom_id res chain seq x y z
N MET A 1 -41.03 48.22 56.31
CA MET A 1 -39.74 47.51 56.16
C MET A 1 -40.00 46.10 55.65
N ARG A 2 -39.63 45.80 54.40
CA ARG A 2 -39.55 44.43 53.84
C ARG A 2 -38.12 44.27 53.30
N PRO A 3 -37.34 43.25 53.71
CA PRO A 3 -35.96 43.13 53.26
C PRO A 3 -35.89 42.54 51.84
N LEU A 4 -34.94 43.08 51.07
CA LEU A 4 -34.59 42.70 49.71
C LEU A 4 -34.06 41.24 49.69
N ARG A 5 -34.83 40.32 49.11
CA ARG A 5 -34.40 38.94 48.80
C ARG A 5 -33.95 38.85 47.33
N TRP A 6 -32.80 39.43 46.98
CA TRP A 6 -32.28 39.38 45.60
C TRP A 6 -30.78 39.04 45.51
N THR A 7 -30.10 38.80 46.63
CA THR A 7 -28.65 38.49 46.63
C THR A 7 -28.32 37.00 46.61
N SER A 8 -29.26 36.11 46.98
CA SER A 8 -29.03 34.67 47.06
C SER A 8 -29.01 33.96 45.69
N GLY A 9 -29.77 34.45 44.70
CA GLY A 9 -29.87 33.84 43.37
C GLY A 9 -28.65 34.11 42.47
N LEU A 10 -28.05 35.29 42.57
CA LEU A 10 -26.85 35.67 41.80
C LEU A 10 -25.60 34.91 42.28
N LEU A 11 -25.47 34.69 43.58
CA LEU A 11 -24.38 33.87 44.15
C LEU A 11 -24.52 32.38 43.78
N ALA A 12 -25.75 31.83 43.79
CA ALA A 12 -25.99 30.44 43.38
C ALA A 12 -25.73 30.21 41.88
N GLY A 13 -26.09 31.17 41.02
CA GLY A 13 -25.80 31.12 39.58
C GLY A 13 -24.30 31.19 39.28
N ALA A 14 -23.56 32.09 39.95
CA ALA A 14 -22.10 32.20 39.77
C ALA A 14 -21.35 30.95 40.26
N PHE A 15 -21.78 30.33 41.36
CA PHE A 15 -21.22 29.07 41.85
C PHE A 15 -21.50 27.89 40.90
N ALA A 16 -22.70 27.83 40.32
CA ALA A 16 -23.04 26.79 39.34
C ALA A 16 -22.21 26.92 38.06
N LEU A 17 -22.05 28.14 37.52
CA LEU A 17 -21.19 28.41 36.36
C LEU A 17 -19.71 28.10 36.63
N ALA A 18 -19.19 28.46 37.80
CA ALA A 18 -17.82 28.15 38.19
C ALA A 18 -17.59 26.64 38.37
N ALA A 19 -18.56 25.91 38.94
CA ALA A 19 -18.48 24.46 39.09
C ALA A 19 -18.54 23.73 37.74
N THR A 20 -19.37 24.17 36.79
CA THR A 20 -19.41 23.60 35.44
C THR A 20 -18.13 23.90 34.65
N ALA A 21 -17.55 25.10 34.80
CA ALA A 21 -16.30 25.45 34.16
C ALA A 21 -15.12 24.63 34.73
N ALA A 22 -15.09 24.43 36.06
CA ALA A 22 -14.08 23.59 36.71
C ALA A 22 -14.20 22.12 36.28
N ALA A 23 -15.40 21.55 36.22
CA ALA A 23 -15.61 20.17 35.78
C ALA A 23 -15.24 19.96 34.30
N ALA A 24 -15.58 20.91 33.42
CA ALA A 24 -15.16 20.87 32.02
C ALA A 24 -13.64 20.95 31.88
N GLN A 25 -12.98 21.81 32.68
CA GLN A 25 -11.53 21.92 32.67
C GLN A 25 -10.84 20.66 33.18
N THR A 26 -11.36 20.01 34.23
CA THR A 26 -10.85 18.71 34.70
C THR A 26 -11.00 17.63 33.63
N ALA A 27 -12.15 17.54 32.95
CA ALA A 27 -12.37 16.57 31.89
C ALA A 27 -11.40 16.74 30.70
N THR A 28 -11.10 18.00 30.32
CA THR A 28 -10.11 18.28 29.26
C THR A 28 -8.69 17.88 29.67
N VAL A 29 -8.28 18.16 30.91
CA VAL A 29 -6.96 17.74 31.42
C VAL A 29 -6.85 16.22 31.45
N ASP A 30 -7.90 15.55 31.91
CA ASP A 30 -7.96 14.09 31.99
C ASP A 30 -7.88 13.44 30.60
N LEU A 31 -8.55 14.03 29.58
CA LEU A 31 -8.49 13.55 28.19
C LEU A 31 -7.09 13.76 27.57
N LEU A 32 -6.45 14.90 27.84
CA LEU A 32 -5.10 15.19 27.37
C LEU A 32 -4.08 14.18 27.92
N GLU A 33 -4.13 13.92 29.22
CA GLU A 33 -3.24 12.94 29.88
C GLU A 33 -3.48 11.51 29.38
N ARG A 34 -4.74 11.12 29.15
CA ARG A 34 -5.06 9.82 28.51
C ARG A 34 -4.54 9.73 27.08
N THR A 35 -4.76 10.76 26.28
CA THR A 35 -4.26 10.84 24.88
C THR A 35 -2.75 10.68 24.85
N ARG A 36 -2.03 11.39 25.74
CA ARG A 36 -0.58 11.24 25.93
C ARG A 36 -0.20 9.81 26.30
N THR A 37 -0.90 9.23 27.28
CA THR A 37 -0.66 7.85 27.72
C THR A 37 -0.82 6.84 26.58
N HIS A 38 -1.84 7.01 25.72
CA HIS A 38 -2.06 6.13 24.56
C HIS A 38 -0.87 6.17 23.60
N VAL A 39 -0.43 7.36 23.22
CA VAL A 39 0.71 7.55 22.32
C VAL A 39 2.00 6.99 22.94
N GLU A 40 2.34 7.37 24.17
CA GLU A 40 3.55 6.93 24.86
C GLU A 40 3.58 5.41 25.06
N THR A 41 2.44 4.78 25.29
CA THR A 41 2.33 3.32 25.45
C THR A 41 2.55 2.61 24.11
N LEU A 42 1.77 3.00 23.09
CA LEU A 42 1.82 2.37 21.77
C LEU A 42 3.20 2.54 21.12
N ALA A 43 3.80 3.72 21.25
CA ALA A 43 5.13 4.06 20.75
C ALA A 43 6.27 3.77 21.73
N SER A 44 6.07 2.84 22.67
CA SER A 44 7.11 2.41 23.60
C SER A 44 7.98 1.28 23.04
N GLU A 45 9.21 1.13 23.58
CA GLU A 45 10.08 -0.01 23.25
C GLU A 45 9.40 -1.37 23.49
N ALA A 46 8.50 -1.47 24.48
CA ALA A 46 7.80 -2.70 24.80
C ALA A 46 6.92 -3.21 23.66
N PHE A 47 6.48 -2.31 22.78
CA PHE A 47 5.62 -2.61 21.63
C PHE A 47 6.43 -2.80 20.34
N GLN A 48 7.77 -2.69 20.42
CA GLN A 48 8.73 -3.13 19.40
C GLN A 48 8.45 -2.60 17.98
N GLY A 49 7.87 -1.41 17.87
CA GLY A 49 7.51 -0.79 16.59
C GLY A 49 6.36 -1.47 15.85
N ARG A 50 5.59 -2.35 16.51
CA ARG A 50 4.28 -2.85 16.08
C ARG A 50 4.25 -3.40 14.64
N LEU A 51 5.31 -4.10 14.22
CA LEU A 51 5.35 -4.73 12.89
C LEU A 51 4.15 -5.66 12.69
N THR A 52 3.51 -5.61 11.53
CA THR A 52 2.36 -6.45 11.21
C THR A 52 2.62 -7.93 11.51
N GLY A 53 1.74 -8.58 12.27
CA GLY A 53 1.84 -9.97 12.71
C GLY A 53 2.95 -10.25 13.74
N SER A 54 3.58 -9.23 14.32
CA SER A 54 4.60 -9.37 15.36
C SER A 54 4.02 -9.47 16.77
N GLU A 55 4.88 -9.81 17.74
CA GLU A 55 4.53 -9.75 19.16
C GLU A 55 4.18 -8.32 19.59
N GLY A 56 4.90 -7.32 19.09
CA GLY A 56 4.64 -5.91 19.36
C GLY A 56 3.24 -5.46 18.93
N GLU A 57 2.82 -5.86 17.73
CA GLU A 57 1.45 -5.61 17.25
C GLU A 57 0.42 -6.37 18.10
N ARG A 58 0.70 -7.62 18.50
CA ARG A 58 -0.21 -8.39 19.37
C ARG A 58 -0.43 -7.71 20.72
N LEU A 59 0.62 -7.12 21.31
CA LEU A 59 0.51 -6.33 22.53
C LEU A 59 -0.29 -5.04 22.29
N ALA A 60 -0.11 -4.39 21.14
CA ALA A 60 -0.91 -3.24 20.73
C ALA A 60 -2.40 -3.58 20.59
N ALA A 61 -2.73 -4.68 19.92
CA ALA A 61 -4.10 -5.14 19.81
C ALA A 61 -4.74 -5.42 21.18
N ALA A 62 -4.02 -6.08 22.09
CA ALA A 62 -4.51 -6.34 23.44
C ALA A 62 -4.77 -5.04 24.22
N TYR A 63 -3.84 -4.08 24.14
CA TYR A 63 -4.00 -2.76 24.74
C TYR A 63 -5.25 -2.03 24.22
N LEU A 64 -5.46 -2.04 22.89
CA LEU A 64 -6.63 -1.42 22.27
C LEU A 64 -7.94 -2.10 22.71
N VAL A 65 -7.95 -3.42 22.83
CA VAL A 65 -9.10 -4.17 23.33
C VAL A 65 -9.44 -3.81 24.78
N ASP A 66 -8.43 -3.63 25.62
CA ASP A 66 -8.61 -3.21 27.02
C ASP A 66 -9.19 -1.79 27.09
N GLU A 67 -8.66 -0.85 26.30
CA GLU A 67 -9.17 0.52 26.23
C GLU A 67 -10.59 0.60 25.67
N LEU A 68 -10.90 -0.14 24.61
CA LEU A 68 -12.25 -0.25 24.06
C LEU A 68 -13.25 -0.83 25.08
N THR A 69 -12.81 -1.83 25.85
CA THR A 69 -13.61 -2.43 26.92
C THR A 69 -13.84 -1.43 28.06
N ARG A 70 -12.82 -0.66 28.45
CA ARG A 70 -12.94 0.43 29.44
C ARG A 70 -13.94 1.49 28.99
N ILE A 71 -13.92 1.87 27.71
CA ILE A 71 -14.85 2.83 27.10
C ILE A 71 -16.29 2.26 27.05
N GLY A 72 -16.47 0.94 27.15
CA GLY A 72 -17.77 0.29 27.06
C GLY A 72 -18.22 0.01 25.62
N ALA A 73 -17.29 0.04 24.67
CA ALA A 73 -17.51 -0.47 23.33
C ALA A 73 -17.76 -1.98 23.35
N LYS A 74 -18.35 -2.52 22.28
CA LYS A 74 -18.68 -3.94 22.17
C LYS A 74 -18.03 -4.55 20.93
N PRO A 75 -17.74 -5.85 20.93
CA PRO A 75 -17.46 -6.61 19.70
C PRO A 75 -18.54 -6.38 18.64
N LEU A 76 -18.20 -6.40 17.35
CA LEU A 76 -19.21 -6.29 16.29
C LEU A 76 -20.32 -7.36 16.42
N PRO A 77 -21.57 -7.08 15.99
CA PRO A 77 -22.63 -8.06 16.05
C PRO A 77 -22.25 -9.37 15.34
N GLY A 78 -22.31 -10.48 16.07
CA GLY A 78 -21.97 -11.81 15.54
C GLY A 78 -20.47 -12.15 15.55
N ALA A 79 -19.60 -11.23 15.97
CA ALA A 79 -18.16 -11.50 16.10
C ALA A 79 -17.82 -12.21 17.42
N ASP A 80 -16.80 -13.08 17.38
CA ASP A 80 -16.22 -13.73 18.56
C ASP A 80 -15.09 -12.87 19.12
N GLY A 81 -15.47 -11.77 19.78
CA GLY A 81 -14.53 -10.78 20.33
C GLY A 81 -14.19 -9.64 19.38
N TYR A 82 -13.16 -8.89 19.72
CA TYR A 82 -12.81 -7.63 19.06
C TYR A 82 -11.86 -7.80 17.88
N THR A 83 -11.23 -8.96 17.70
CA THR A 83 -10.23 -9.13 16.66
C THR A 83 -10.85 -9.72 15.39
N SER A 84 -10.45 -9.19 14.24
CA SER A 84 -10.82 -9.71 12.92
C SER A 84 -9.55 -10.18 12.21
N PRO A 85 -9.28 -11.49 12.14
CA PRO A 85 -8.06 -12.02 11.55
C PRO A 85 -8.07 -11.91 10.02
N PHE A 86 -6.91 -11.70 9.43
CA PHE A 86 -6.67 -11.87 8.00
C PHE A 86 -5.27 -12.46 7.77
N SER A 87 -5.11 -13.18 6.66
CA SER A 87 -3.81 -13.75 6.29
C SER A 87 -3.07 -12.81 5.35
N PHE A 88 -1.76 -12.68 5.54
CA PHE A 88 -0.88 -11.93 4.66
C PHE A 88 0.43 -12.67 4.42
N THR A 89 1.14 -12.30 3.37
CA THR A 89 2.51 -12.75 3.13
C THR A 89 3.44 -11.88 3.98
N ALA A 90 4.19 -12.48 4.91
CA ALA A 90 5.13 -11.78 5.80
C ALA A 90 6.60 -11.96 5.40
N GLY A 91 6.85 -12.81 4.41
CA GLY A 91 8.20 -13.15 3.95
C GLY A 91 8.14 -14.09 2.76
N VAL A 92 9.29 -14.26 2.13
CA VAL A 92 9.46 -15.18 1.02
C VAL A 92 10.86 -15.77 1.11
N ARG A 93 10.95 -17.09 0.94
CA ARG A 93 12.23 -17.79 0.95
C ARG A 93 12.26 -18.88 -0.10
N ASP A 94 13.47 -19.24 -0.48
CA ASP A 94 13.70 -20.36 -1.37
C ASP A 94 13.51 -21.67 -0.61
N GLY A 95 12.70 -22.57 -1.16
CA GLY A 95 12.38 -23.87 -0.60
C GLY A 95 13.36 -24.97 -0.98
N GLY A 96 14.38 -24.65 -1.79
CA GLY A 96 15.32 -25.61 -2.35
C GLY A 96 15.22 -25.68 -3.87
N SER A 97 15.23 -24.53 -4.53
CA SER A 97 15.28 -24.45 -5.98
C SER A 97 16.51 -25.15 -6.54
N THR A 98 16.37 -25.75 -7.71
CA THR A 98 17.46 -26.50 -8.35
C THR A 98 17.61 -26.13 -9.81
N LEU A 99 18.82 -26.28 -10.31
CA LEU A 99 19.13 -26.15 -11.72
C LEU A 99 19.96 -27.35 -12.15
N GLN A 100 19.55 -28.00 -13.23
CA GLN A 100 20.29 -29.09 -13.84
C GLN A 100 20.77 -28.68 -15.24
N LEU A 101 22.07 -28.82 -15.47
CA LEU A 101 22.72 -28.63 -16.77
C LEU A 101 23.01 -29.98 -17.41
N VAL A 102 22.51 -30.22 -18.62
CA VAL A 102 22.78 -31.44 -19.39
C VAL A 102 23.41 -31.07 -20.73
N ARG A 103 24.73 -31.29 -20.85
CA ARG A 103 25.43 -31.20 -22.12
C ARG A 103 25.07 -32.40 -22.99
N GLU A 104 24.97 -32.21 -24.30
CA GLU A 104 24.68 -33.30 -25.24
C GLU A 104 25.68 -34.46 -25.08
N GLY A 105 25.18 -35.66 -24.74
CA GLY A 105 26.01 -36.85 -24.47
C GLY A 105 26.79 -36.83 -23.15
N GLY A 106 26.63 -35.81 -22.31
CA GLY A 106 27.27 -35.68 -21.00
C GLY A 106 26.41 -36.19 -19.84
N THR A 107 27.03 -36.30 -18.65
CA THR A 107 26.30 -36.55 -17.40
C THR A 107 25.67 -35.25 -16.89
N PRO A 108 24.44 -35.27 -16.34
CA PRO A 108 23.83 -34.10 -15.74
C PRO A 108 24.68 -33.53 -14.59
N ALA A 109 24.85 -32.20 -14.58
CA ALA A 109 25.38 -31.46 -13.44
C ALA A 109 24.22 -30.76 -12.71
N THR A 110 23.99 -31.11 -11.46
CA THR A 110 22.92 -30.54 -10.64
C THR A 110 23.47 -29.54 -9.63
N PHE A 111 22.80 -28.40 -9.52
CA PHE A 111 23.09 -27.32 -8.59
C PHE A 111 21.86 -27.12 -7.70
N SER A 112 22.07 -27.14 -6.39
CA SER A 112 21.00 -27.05 -5.39
C SER A 112 21.47 -26.41 -4.08
N ALA A 113 22.69 -25.88 -4.04
CA ALA A 113 23.14 -25.14 -2.86
C ALA A 113 22.43 -23.77 -2.84
N PRO A 114 22.10 -23.23 -1.65
CA PRO A 114 21.45 -21.92 -1.53
C PRO A 114 22.21 -20.78 -2.21
N ASP A 115 23.53 -20.91 -2.35
CA ASP A 115 24.35 -19.91 -3.02
C ASP A 115 24.49 -20.15 -4.53
N ASP A 116 24.02 -21.28 -5.06
CA ASP A 116 24.12 -21.62 -6.48
C ASP A 116 22.93 -21.13 -7.30
N VAL A 117 21.74 -21.38 -6.80
CA VAL A 117 20.47 -21.13 -7.49
C VAL A 117 19.48 -20.68 -6.44
N VAL A 118 18.87 -19.52 -6.66
CA VAL A 118 17.85 -18.95 -5.79
C VAL A 118 16.71 -18.49 -6.67
N ALA A 119 15.49 -18.99 -6.45
CA ALA A 119 14.34 -18.46 -7.17
C ALA A 119 14.18 -16.97 -6.87
N LEU A 120 13.66 -16.21 -7.82
CA LEU A 120 13.30 -14.82 -7.54
C LEU A 120 12.01 -14.81 -6.72
N SER A 121 11.85 -13.83 -5.82
CA SER A 121 10.68 -13.74 -4.92
C SER A 121 9.34 -13.72 -5.65
N PHE A 122 9.34 -13.28 -6.91
CA PHE A 122 8.18 -13.22 -7.78
C PHE A 122 8.02 -14.42 -8.74
N SER A 123 8.96 -15.37 -8.74
CA SER A 123 8.88 -16.54 -9.62
C SER A 123 7.60 -17.32 -9.40
N ASP A 124 7.06 -17.89 -10.46
CA ASP A 124 6.09 -18.97 -10.32
C ASP A 124 6.80 -20.23 -9.81
N ASN A 125 6.09 -21.03 -9.03
CA ASN A 125 6.55 -22.36 -8.63
C ASN A 125 6.34 -23.33 -9.79
N GLY A 126 7.36 -24.13 -10.10
CA GLY A 126 7.28 -25.08 -11.19
C GLY A 126 8.63 -25.53 -11.69
N GLU A 127 8.59 -26.45 -12.64
CA GLU A 127 9.77 -26.97 -13.34
C GLU A 127 9.63 -26.66 -14.83
N VAL A 128 10.67 -26.08 -15.42
CA VAL A 128 10.76 -25.80 -16.86
C VAL A 128 12.06 -26.38 -17.40
N SER A 129 11.98 -26.99 -18.59
CA SER A 129 13.13 -27.61 -19.24
C SER A 129 13.20 -27.17 -20.70
N GLY A 130 14.40 -26.80 -21.17
CA GLY A 130 14.57 -26.33 -22.53
C GLY A 130 15.98 -25.93 -22.89
N SER A 131 16.14 -25.48 -24.13
CA SER A 131 17.36 -24.84 -24.62
C SER A 131 17.50 -23.43 -24.05
N LEU A 132 18.73 -22.92 -24.07
CA LEU A 132 19.07 -21.60 -23.53
C LEU A 132 19.29 -20.58 -24.64
N VAL A 133 18.88 -19.34 -24.36
CA VAL A 133 19.20 -18.17 -25.18
C VAL A 133 19.69 -17.04 -24.28
N PHE A 134 20.87 -16.48 -24.58
CA PHE A 134 21.37 -15.31 -23.88
C PHE A 134 20.84 -14.04 -24.54
N ALA A 135 20.13 -13.20 -23.78
CA ALA A 135 19.49 -11.98 -24.25
C ALA A 135 20.07 -10.74 -23.57
N GLY A 136 21.40 -10.66 -23.42
CA GLY A 136 22.08 -9.47 -22.91
C GLY A 136 21.59 -9.06 -21.52
N TYR A 137 21.08 -7.83 -21.39
CA TYR A 137 20.48 -7.31 -20.15
C TYR A 137 18.96 -7.54 -20.05
N GLY A 138 18.31 -8.15 -21.04
CA GLY A 138 16.87 -8.44 -21.00
C GLY A 138 15.97 -7.20 -21.01
N ILE A 139 16.46 -6.07 -21.51
CA ILE A 139 15.77 -4.77 -21.53
C ILE A 139 15.20 -4.48 -22.91
N VAL A 140 14.00 -3.88 -22.95
CA VAL A 140 13.27 -3.44 -24.15
C VAL A 140 12.77 -2.01 -23.94
N ALA A 141 13.61 -1.02 -24.19
CA ALA A 141 13.32 0.35 -23.80
C ALA A 141 13.36 1.32 -24.99
N ASN A 142 12.47 2.30 -25.00
CA ASN A 142 12.63 3.49 -25.82
C ASN A 142 13.62 4.42 -25.12
N VAL A 143 14.89 4.41 -25.53
CA VAL A 143 15.97 5.25 -24.96
C VAL A 143 15.77 6.70 -25.39
N THR A 144 15.35 6.89 -26.64
CA THR A 144 14.85 8.16 -27.17
C THR A 144 13.58 7.89 -27.98
N PRO A 145 12.82 8.93 -28.42
CA PRO A 145 11.67 8.71 -29.31
C PRO A 145 11.99 7.99 -30.63
N THR A 146 13.27 7.92 -31.01
CA THR A 146 13.75 7.31 -32.26
C THR A 146 14.71 6.14 -32.05
N GLU A 147 15.11 5.85 -30.81
CA GLU A 147 16.09 4.81 -30.48
C GLU A 147 15.46 3.81 -29.51
N VAL A 148 15.39 2.56 -29.96
CA VAL A 148 14.93 1.42 -29.16
C VAL A 148 16.14 0.56 -28.79
N TYR A 149 16.29 0.28 -27.51
CA TYR A 149 17.19 -0.75 -27.01
C TYR A 149 16.38 -2.02 -26.80
N ASP A 150 16.61 -3.05 -27.61
CA ASP A 150 15.90 -4.33 -27.52
C ASP A 150 16.90 -5.48 -27.43
N SER A 151 17.03 -6.06 -26.24
CA SER A 151 17.97 -7.16 -26.00
C SER A 151 17.53 -8.49 -26.66
N TYR A 152 16.30 -8.55 -27.17
CA TYR A 152 15.71 -9.71 -27.82
C TYR A 152 15.68 -9.58 -29.34
N ALA A 153 16.15 -8.45 -29.90
CA ALA A 153 16.11 -8.21 -31.33
C ALA A 153 16.85 -9.32 -32.11
N GLY A 154 16.10 -10.05 -32.95
CA GLY A 154 16.63 -11.14 -33.77
C GLY A 154 16.83 -12.47 -33.04
N LEU A 155 16.40 -12.60 -31.78
CA LEU A 155 16.47 -13.84 -31.02
C LEU A 155 15.14 -14.60 -31.09
N ASP A 156 15.23 -15.91 -31.28
CA ASP A 156 14.13 -16.82 -31.05
C ASP A 156 14.18 -17.28 -29.59
N VAL A 157 13.19 -16.85 -28.79
CA VAL A 157 13.11 -17.14 -27.35
C VAL A 157 11.87 -17.94 -26.97
N GLU A 158 11.02 -18.27 -27.94
CA GLU A 158 9.78 -19.01 -27.71
C GLU A 158 10.11 -20.41 -27.16
N ASP A 159 9.44 -20.80 -26.07
CA ASP A 159 9.62 -22.05 -25.33
C ASP A 159 11.05 -22.32 -24.81
N LYS A 160 11.92 -21.30 -24.80
CA LYS A 160 13.31 -21.40 -24.32
C LYS A 160 13.49 -20.79 -22.93
N ILE A 161 14.57 -21.18 -22.26
CA ILE A 161 15.02 -20.55 -21.01
C ILE A 161 15.94 -19.38 -21.38
N VAL A 162 15.52 -18.17 -21.05
CA VAL A 162 16.25 -16.94 -21.32
C VAL A 162 17.29 -16.71 -20.22
N VAL A 163 18.52 -16.38 -20.58
CA VAL A 163 19.59 -15.96 -19.66
C VAL A 163 19.87 -14.47 -19.87
N VAL A 164 19.87 -13.69 -18.79
CA VAL A 164 20.18 -12.25 -18.85
C VAL A 164 21.09 -11.83 -17.70
N LEU A 165 21.83 -10.75 -17.91
CA LEU A 165 22.62 -10.08 -16.89
C LEU A 165 21.72 -9.31 -15.92
N GLN A 166 22.06 -9.31 -14.63
CA GLN A 166 21.52 -8.37 -13.66
C GLN A 166 21.95 -6.94 -14.03
N TYR A 167 21.18 -5.92 -13.60
CA TYR A 167 21.45 -4.49 -13.85
C TYR A 167 21.19 -4.06 -15.30
N PHE A 168 22.00 -3.14 -15.82
CA PHE A 168 21.88 -2.54 -17.15
C PHE A 168 23.29 -2.15 -17.64
N PRO A 169 23.48 -1.85 -18.92
CA PRO A 169 24.78 -1.43 -19.45
C PRO A 169 25.34 -0.17 -18.76
N GLU A 170 26.58 -0.23 -18.27
CA GLU A 170 27.21 0.85 -17.49
C GLU A 170 28.20 1.73 -18.28
N ASP A 171 28.81 1.20 -19.35
CA ASP A 171 29.89 1.83 -20.11
C ASP A 171 29.34 2.74 -21.24
N MET A 172 28.45 3.67 -20.86
CA MET A 172 27.79 4.61 -21.77
C MET A 172 27.66 6.04 -21.21
N ASP A 173 27.15 6.97 -22.02
CA ASP A 173 26.86 8.33 -21.56
C ASP A 173 25.75 8.37 -20.50
N GLN A 174 25.70 9.46 -19.74
CA GLN A 174 24.82 9.60 -18.58
C GLN A 174 23.33 9.56 -18.94
N ASP A 175 22.94 10.08 -20.10
CA ASP A 175 21.53 10.17 -20.49
C ASP A 175 21.00 8.79 -20.88
N ARG A 176 21.76 8.03 -21.68
CA ARG A 176 21.41 6.64 -22.01
C ARG A 176 21.38 5.75 -20.77
N ARG A 177 22.34 5.95 -19.85
CA ARG A 177 22.37 5.23 -18.57
C ARG A 177 21.10 5.50 -17.76
N ALA A 178 20.72 6.77 -17.61
CA ALA A 178 19.52 7.15 -16.86
C ALA A 178 18.22 6.66 -17.51
N ALA A 179 18.19 6.54 -18.84
CA ALA A 179 17.05 5.97 -19.56
C ALA A 179 16.91 4.46 -19.30
N LEU A 180 17.99 3.69 -19.43
CA LEU A 180 17.98 2.24 -19.25
C LEU A 180 17.83 1.80 -17.79
N ALA A 181 18.36 2.58 -16.84
CA ALA A 181 18.26 2.29 -15.41
C ALA A 181 16.79 2.10 -14.94
N ARG A 182 15.84 2.80 -15.57
CA ARG A 182 14.39 2.69 -15.28
C ARG A 182 13.81 1.32 -15.58
N TYR A 183 14.44 0.57 -16.50
CA TYR A 183 13.99 -0.74 -16.98
C TYR A 183 14.86 -1.88 -16.45
N SER A 184 15.75 -1.61 -15.49
CA SER A 184 16.68 -2.60 -14.94
C SER A 184 16.06 -3.56 -13.91
N GLY A 185 14.83 -3.27 -13.46
CA GLY A 185 14.13 -4.08 -12.46
C GLY A 185 13.91 -5.52 -12.92
N LEU A 186 14.13 -6.47 -12.01
CA LEU A 186 14.05 -7.90 -12.34
C LEU A 186 12.65 -8.33 -12.81
N ARG A 187 11.59 -7.77 -12.21
CA ARG A 187 10.20 -8.01 -12.65
C ARG A 187 9.95 -7.56 -14.08
N TYR A 188 10.52 -6.41 -14.46
CA TYR A 188 10.43 -5.92 -15.83
C TYR A 188 11.09 -6.90 -16.82
N LYS A 189 12.28 -7.43 -16.50
CA LYS A 189 12.97 -8.42 -17.33
C LYS A 189 12.18 -9.73 -17.46
N ALA A 190 11.58 -10.18 -16.35
CA ALA A 190 10.69 -11.35 -16.33
C ALA A 190 9.48 -11.15 -17.24
N GLN A 191 8.82 -9.99 -17.15
CA GLN A 191 7.74 -9.63 -18.05
C GLN A 191 8.22 -9.62 -19.52
N ALA A 192 9.34 -8.97 -19.81
CA ALA A 192 9.87 -8.86 -21.18
C ALA A 192 10.18 -10.22 -21.83
N ALA A 193 10.71 -11.17 -21.05
CA ALA A 193 10.93 -12.55 -21.49
C ALA A 193 9.60 -13.29 -21.71
N ARG A 194 8.68 -13.23 -20.75
CA ARG A 194 7.36 -13.88 -20.80
C ARG A 194 6.53 -13.41 -22.00
N GLN A 195 6.48 -12.10 -22.28
CA GLN A 195 5.73 -11.56 -23.42
C GLN A 195 6.21 -12.07 -24.78
N ARG A 196 7.42 -12.64 -24.83
CA ARG A 196 8.02 -13.21 -26.04
C ARG A 196 7.97 -14.74 -26.07
N GLY A 197 7.25 -15.36 -25.13
CA GLY A 197 7.06 -16.80 -25.08
C GLY A 197 8.17 -17.58 -24.38
N ALA A 198 9.06 -16.93 -23.62
CA ALA A 198 10.07 -17.64 -22.86
C ALA A 198 9.44 -18.59 -21.82
N ALA A 199 9.94 -19.82 -21.74
CA ALA A 199 9.50 -20.82 -20.77
C ALA A 199 10.06 -20.54 -19.36
N GLY A 200 11.25 -19.92 -19.27
CA GLY A 200 11.88 -19.59 -17.99
C GLY A 200 12.91 -18.48 -18.12
N LEU A 201 13.35 -17.94 -16.97
CA LEU A 201 14.33 -16.87 -16.89
C LEU A 201 15.44 -17.19 -15.88
N ILE A 202 16.69 -17.00 -16.30
CA ILE A 202 17.88 -17.07 -15.46
C ILE A 202 18.55 -15.69 -15.41
N ILE A 203 18.73 -15.16 -14.20
CA ILE A 203 19.46 -13.91 -13.92
C ILE A 203 20.90 -14.23 -13.50
N VAL A 204 21.86 -13.55 -14.10
CA VAL A 204 23.28 -13.69 -13.80
C VAL A 204 23.86 -12.36 -13.33
N THR A 205 24.46 -12.34 -12.14
CA THR A 205 25.25 -11.18 -11.66
C THR A 205 26.65 -11.26 -12.26
N GLY A 206 26.88 -10.51 -13.35
CA GLY A 206 28.10 -10.63 -14.13
C GLY A 206 29.39 -10.21 -13.38
N PRO A 207 30.58 -10.66 -13.83
CA PRO A 207 31.88 -10.35 -13.21
C PRO A 207 32.21 -8.86 -13.09
N ARG A 208 31.64 -8.02 -13.97
CA ARG A 208 31.84 -6.55 -13.97
C ARG A 208 30.77 -5.80 -13.19
N SER A 209 29.83 -6.50 -12.55
CA SER A 209 28.73 -5.90 -11.78
C SER A 209 29.04 -5.76 -10.29
N PRO A 210 28.33 -4.89 -9.55
CA PRO A 210 28.29 -4.94 -8.10
C PRO A 210 27.88 -6.35 -7.63
N ASN A 211 28.49 -6.84 -6.55
CA ASN A 211 28.25 -8.18 -6.00
C ASN A 211 28.49 -9.33 -7.01
N ALA A 212 29.46 -9.15 -7.92
CA ALA A 212 29.85 -10.11 -8.95
C ALA A 212 29.78 -11.57 -8.50
N GLY A 213 29.05 -12.39 -9.27
CA GLY A 213 28.88 -13.82 -9.06
C GLY A 213 27.97 -14.23 -7.89
N GLN A 214 27.43 -13.29 -7.11
CA GLN A 214 26.45 -13.60 -6.06
C GLN A 214 25.04 -13.76 -6.65
N THR A 215 24.25 -14.66 -6.06
CA THR A 215 22.81 -14.76 -6.33
C THR A 215 22.07 -13.54 -5.81
N VAL A 216 20.90 -13.28 -6.39
CA VAL A 216 20.01 -12.22 -5.91
C VAL A 216 19.29 -12.74 -4.67
N PRO A 217 19.45 -12.09 -3.50
CA PRO A 217 18.72 -12.50 -2.31
C PRO A 217 17.22 -12.30 -2.51
N MET A 218 16.41 -13.22 -2.02
CA MET A 218 14.96 -13.01 -1.97
C MET A 218 14.65 -11.83 -1.05
N SER A 219 13.91 -10.86 -1.58
CA SER A 219 13.37 -9.73 -0.82
C SER A 219 11.86 -9.84 -0.75
N PHE A 220 11.26 -9.20 0.26
CA PHE A 220 9.81 -9.06 0.33
C PHE A 220 9.27 -8.46 -0.97
N ASP A 221 8.23 -9.08 -1.49
CA ASP A 221 7.55 -8.67 -2.71
C ASP A 221 6.08 -8.46 -2.38
N SER A 222 5.63 -7.21 -2.48
CA SER A 222 4.27 -6.83 -2.09
C SER A 222 3.22 -7.31 -3.07
N ALA A 223 3.59 -7.71 -4.31
CA ALA A 223 2.62 -8.38 -5.18
C ALA A 223 2.47 -9.85 -4.79
N ILE A 224 1.23 -10.18 -4.45
CA ILE A 224 0.89 -11.52 -4.00
C ILE A 224 0.85 -12.52 -5.17
N ALA A 225 0.64 -12.04 -6.41
CA ALA A 225 0.71 -12.85 -7.63
C ALA A 225 2.15 -13.07 -8.12
N GLY A 226 2.39 -14.25 -8.71
CA GLY A 226 3.62 -14.59 -9.41
C GLY A 226 3.82 -13.77 -10.70
N SER A 227 5.01 -13.89 -11.30
CA SER A 227 5.35 -13.21 -12.55
C SER A 227 4.81 -13.91 -13.79
N GLY A 228 4.11 -15.04 -13.69
CA GLY A 228 3.65 -15.78 -14.87
C GLY A 228 4.79 -16.48 -15.62
N ILE A 229 5.94 -16.68 -14.97
CA ILE A 229 7.15 -17.31 -15.52
C ILE A 229 7.99 -17.89 -14.37
N VAL A 230 8.64 -19.04 -14.60
CA VAL A 230 9.62 -19.63 -13.68
C VAL A 230 10.96 -18.89 -13.82
N ALA A 231 11.44 -18.28 -12.74
CA ALA A 231 12.61 -17.40 -12.75
C ALA A 231 13.55 -17.61 -11.55
N ALA A 232 14.85 -17.70 -11.80
CA ALA A 232 15.86 -17.80 -10.75
C ALA A 232 17.09 -16.95 -11.04
N SER A 233 17.81 -16.58 -9.99
CA SER A 233 19.17 -16.08 -10.08
C SER A 233 20.16 -17.22 -9.84
N VAL A 234 21.32 -17.15 -10.50
CA VAL A 234 22.36 -18.17 -10.38
C VAL A 234 23.70 -17.55 -10.04
N SER A 235 24.56 -18.32 -9.38
CA SER A 235 25.92 -17.89 -9.02
C SER A 235 26.82 -17.74 -10.24
N GLY A 236 27.92 -17.01 -10.06
CA GLY A 236 28.96 -16.88 -11.09
C GLY A 236 29.46 -18.24 -11.56
N ARG A 237 29.60 -19.22 -10.65
CA ARG A 237 30.03 -20.59 -10.99
C ARG A 237 29.04 -21.32 -11.90
N VAL A 238 27.73 -21.16 -11.65
CA VAL A 238 26.70 -21.75 -12.52
C VAL A 238 26.68 -21.05 -13.87
N ALA A 239 26.79 -19.72 -13.86
CA ALA A 239 26.85 -18.93 -15.08
C ALA A 239 28.06 -19.29 -15.93
N ASP A 240 29.26 -19.39 -15.36
CA ASP A 240 30.47 -19.81 -16.07
C ASP A 240 30.25 -21.18 -16.74
N ALA A 241 29.65 -22.15 -16.05
CA ALA A 241 29.35 -23.46 -16.64
C ALA A 241 28.40 -23.39 -17.85
N ILE A 242 27.47 -22.43 -17.88
CA ILE A 242 26.55 -22.14 -18.99
C ILE A 242 27.32 -21.49 -20.16
N PHE A 243 28.11 -20.44 -19.91
CA PHE A 243 28.80 -19.70 -20.97
C PHE A 243 30.00 -20.48 -21.55
N GLU A 244 30.69 -21.28 -20.74
CA GLU A 244 31.71 -22.22 -21.22
C GLU A 244 31.14 -23.23 -22.22
N ALA A 245 29.89 -23.68 -22.04
CA ALA A 245 29.23 -24.56 -23.00
C ALA A 245 28.99 -23.88 -24.35
N ALA A 246 28.83 -22.55 -24.36
CA ALA A 246 28.78 -21.73 -25.57
C ALA A 246 30.18 -21.40 -26.14
N GLY A 247 31.26 -21.85 -25.48
CA GLY A 247 32.64 -21.50 -25.84
C GLY A 247 32.99 -20.02 -25.61
N ARG A 248 32.37 -19.38 -24.62
CA ARG A 248 32.52 -17.93 -24.34
C ARG A 248 32.88 -17.67 -22.88
N SER A 249 33.65 -16.62 -22.63
CA SER A 249 33.85 -16.08 -21.27
C SER A 249 32.68 -15.15 -20.90
N LEU A 250 32.12 -15.32 -19.71
CA LEU A 250 31.05 -14.45 -19.20
C LEU A 250 31.53 -12.99 -19.07
N GLU A 251 32.76 -12.77 -18.63
CA GLU A 251 33.34 -11.43 -18.49
C GLU A 251 33.47 -10.72 -19.84
N GLU A 252 33.99 -11.42 -20.86
CA GLU A 252 34.13 -10.88 -22.22
C GLU A 252 32.77 -10.60 -22.86
N VAL A 253 31.80 -11.49 -22.63
CA VAL A 253 30.42 -11.25 -23.08
C VAL A 253 29.85 -10.01 -22.40
N GLN A 254 29.95 -9.89 -21.08
CA GLN A 254 29.43 -8.73 -20.35
C GLN A 254 30.07 -7.42 -20.82
N GLU A 255 31.40 -7.38 -20.99
CA GLU A 255 32.09 -6.19 -21.49
C GLU A 255 31.58 -5.72 -22.86
N GLY A 256 31.17 -6.66 -23.73
CA GLY A 256 30.54 -6.32 -25.00
C GLY A 256 29.19 -5.61 -24.83
N PHE A 257 28.37 -6.08 -23.88
CA PHE A 257 27.04 -5.54 -23.62
C PHE A 257 27.04 -4.28 -22.73
N ASP A 258 28.07 -4.07 -21.89
CA ASP A 258 28.21 -2.89 -21.03
C ASP A 258 28.25 -1.59 -21.81
N LYS A 259 28.70 -1.63 -23.07
CA LYS A 259 28.73 -0.49 -23.98
C LYS A 259 27.34 -0.01 -24.41
N GLY A 260 26.31 -0.83 -24.20
CA GLY A 260 24.94 -0.61 -24.64
C GLY A 260 24.82 -0.27 -26.12
N ASP A 261 25.60 -0.98 -26.94
CA ASP A 261 25.43 -0.95 -28.39
C ASP A 261 24.04 -1.56 -28.73
N PRO A 262 23.11 -0.80 -29.35
CA PRO A 262 21.81 -1.33 -29.73
C PRO A 262 21.90 -2.42 -30.81
N HIS A 263 23.07 -2.62 -31.41
CA HIS A 263 23.35 -3.68 -32.37
C HIS A 263 24.01 -4.91 -31.73
N ALA A 264 24.36 -4.88 -30.44
CA ALA A 264 24.84 -6.07 -29.74
C ALA A 264 23.72 -7.10 -29.64
N GLN A 265 23.88 -8.22 -30.35
CA GLN A 265 22.89 -9.28 -30.38
C GLN A 265 23.22 -10.35 -29.35
N GLY A 266 22.18 -10.85 -28.69
CA GLY A 266 22.25 -12.08 -27.93
C GLY A 266 22.58 -13.29 -28.80
N PHE A 267 22.61 -14.48 -28.20
CA PHE A 267 22.94 -15.70 -28.92
C PHE A 267 22.34 -16.94 -28.26
N GLU A 268 22.07 -17.97 -29.05
CA GLU A 268 21.70 -19.29 -28.54
C GLU A 268 22.91 -19.99 -27.91
N ILE A 269 22.65 -20.84 -26.92
CA ILE A 269 23.66 -21.71 -26.29
C ILE A 269 23.35 -23.15 -26.69
N PRO A 270 23.85 -23.61 -27.86
CA PRO A 270 23.52 -24.92 -28.39
C PRO A 270 24.19 -26.06 -27.60
N GLY A 271 23.62 -27.26 -27.67
CA GLY A 271 24.19 -28.46 -27.05
C GLY A 271 24.07 -28.52 -25.52
N LEU A 272 23.30 -27.60 -24.92
CA LEU A 272 23.01 -27.55 -23.49
C LEU A 272 21.49 -27.51 -23.27
N THR A 273 20.97 -28.49 -22.53
CA THR A 273 19.60 -28.47 -22.01
C THR A 273 19.65 -28.10 -20.54
N VAL A 274 18.74 -27.24 -20.10
CA VAL A 274 18.61 -26.84 -18.70
C VAL A 274 17.24 -27.22 -18.19
N THR A 275 17.20 -27.75 -16.97
CA THR A 275 15.98 -27.90 -16.19
C THR A 275 16.10 -26.99 -14.97
N LEU A 276 15.20 -26.01 -14.87
CA LEU A 276 15.09 -25.10 -13.73
C LEU A 276 13.82 -25.47 -12.95
N ALA A 277 13.98 -25.83 -11.68
CA ALA A 277 12.87 -26.03 -10.75
C ALA A 277 12.93 -24.92 -9.69
N ALA A 278 11.92 -24.04 -9.69
CA ALA A 278 11.78 -22.98 -8.70
C ALA A 278 10.80 -23.40 -7.59
N ASP A 279 11.22 -23.23 -6.34
CA ASP A 279 10.40 -23.40 -5.14
C ASP A 279 10.44 -22.11 -4.30
N VAL A 280 9.52 -21.21 -4.59
CA VAL A 280 9.23 -20.02 -3.80
C VAL A 280 8.24 -20.37 -2.70
N GLN A 281 8.70 -20.31 -1.46
CA GLN A 281 7.88 -20.51 -0.28
C GLN A 281 7.52 -19.16 0.33
N ARG A 282 6.25 -18.75 0.14
CA ARG A 282 5.69 -17.57 0.78
C ARG A 282 5.35 -17.88 2.23
N GLU A 283 5.93 -17.12 3.14
CA GLU A 283 5.65 -17.25 4.56
C GLU A 283 4.36 -16.50 4.88
N ARG A 284 3.26 -17.23 4.97
CA ARG A 284 1.97 -16.67 5.39
C ARG A 284 1.95 -16.49 6.90
N ARG A 285 1.55 -15.31 7.36
CA ARG A 285 1.22 -15.03 8.76
C ARG A 285 -0.22 -14.55 8.86
N THR A 286 -0.71 -14.48 10.08
CA THR A 286 -2.02 -13.93 10.42
C THR A 286 -1.81 -12.64 11.20
N ALA A 287 -2.47 -11.58 10.76
CA ALA A 287 -2.58 -10.33 11.50
C ALA A 287 -4.05 -10.05 11.82
N HIS A 288 -4.31 -9.02 12.63
CA HIS A 288 -5.65 -8.79 13.18
C HIS A 288 -6.00 -7.32 13.11
N ASN A 289 -7.15 -6.99 12.52
CA ASN A 289 -7.80 -5.72 12.81
C ASN A 289 -8.41 -5.80 14.22
N VAL A 290 -8.51 -4.67 14.91
CA VAL A 290 -9.29 -4.54 16.15
C VAL A 290 -10.55 -3.74 15.85
N LEU A 291 -11.70 -4.38 15.94
CA LEU A 291 -13.01 -3.85 15.59
C LEU A 291 -13.94 -3.86 16.80
N ALA A 292 -14.50 -2.70 17.11
CA ALA A 292 -15.54 -2.55 18.10
C ALA A 292 -16.65 -1.65 17.58
N TYR A 293 -17.76 -1.56 18.32
CA TYR A 293 -18.75 -0.53 18.07
C TYR A 293 -19.41 -0.02 19.34
N LEU A 294 -19.86 1.23 19.26
CA LEU A 294 -20.80 1.83 20.19
C LEU A 294 -22.22 1.65 19.63
N PRO A 295 -23.10 0.91 20.32
CA PRO A 295 -24.49 0.77 19.88
C PRO A 295 -25.21 2.12 19.81
N ALA A 296 -26.09 2.25 18.81
CA ALA A 296 -27.11 3.28 18.82
C ALA A 296 -27.93 3.19 20.12
N THR A 297 -28.29 4.34 20.69
CA THR A 297 -29.16 4.43 21.88
C THR A 297 -30.64 4.56 21.49
N GLU A 298 -30.92 4.68 20.19
CA GLU A 298 -32.26 4.69 19.59
C GLU A 298 -32.42 3.51 18.60
N PRO A 299 -33.65 3.04 18.33
CA PRO A 299 -33.89 2.04 17.30
C PRO A 299 -33.38 2.52 15.93
N VAL A 300 -32.67 1.65 15.22
CA VAL A 300 -32.10 1.94 13.89
C VAL A 300 -33.01 1.50 12.73
N ASP A 301 -34.20 0.96 13.03
CA ASP A 301 -35.18 0.59 12.02
C ASP A 301 -35.59 1.82 11.19
N GLY A 302 -35.40 1.75 9.87
CA GLY A 302 -35.69 2.86 8.95
C GLY A 302 -34.61 3.95 8.90
N VAL A 303 -33.50 3.80 9.64
CA VAL A 303 -32.34 4.68 9.54
C VAL A 303 -31.50 4.25 8.33
N ALA A 304 -31.53 5.04 7.26
CA ALA A 304 -30.72 4.78 6.06
C ALA A 304 -29.23 4.83 6.40
N LYS A 305 -28.48 3.76 6.12
CA LYS A 305 -27.05 3.61 6.44
C LYS A 305 -26.73 3.77 7.95
N PRO A 306 -27.14 2.82 8.82
CA PRO A 306 -27.11 3.00 10.27
C PRO A 306 -25.72 3.01 10.93
N TRP A 307 -24.63 2.99 10.16
CA TRP A 307 -23.25 2.94 10.68
C TRP A 307 -22.43 4.16 10.27
N VAL A 308 -21.68 4.73 11.21
CA VAL A 308 -20.56 5.64 10.93
C VAL A 308 -19.28 4.95 11.38
N VAL A 309 -18.24 4.98 10.56
CA VAL A 309 -16.98 4.31 10.84
C VAL A 309 -15.91 5.36 11.15
N ILE A 310 -15.18 5.17 12.24
CA ILE A 310 -13.96 5.93 12.57
C ILE A 310 -12.80 4.95 12.68
N GLY A 311 -11.63 5.31 12.16
CA GLY A 311 -10.48 4.40 12.24
C GLY A 311 -9.13 5.02 11.97
N ALA A 312 -8.12 4.26 12.36
CA ALA A 312 -6.70 4.54 12.21
C ALA A 312 -5.96 3.20 12.10
N HIS A 313 -4.87 3.12 11.34
CA HIS A 313 -3.97 1.98 11.49
C HIS A 313 -3.23 2.03 12.84
N TYR A 314 -2.78 0.87 13.32
CA TYR A 314 -2.04 0.73 14.57
C TYR A 314 -0.73 -0.07 14.44
N ASP A 315 -0.50 -0.71 13.29
CA ASP A 315 0.77 -1.35 12.96
C ASP A 315 1.81 -0.33 12.51
N HIS A 316 3.09 -0.64 12.65
CA HIS A 316 4.17 0.22 12.14
C HIS A 316 5.34 -0.64 11.66
N LEU A 317 6.54 -0.07 11.49
CA LEU A 317 7.64 -0.69 10.75
C LEU A 317 8.56 -1.63 11.53
N GLY A 318 8.29 -1.93 12.81
CA GLY A 318 9.17 -2.77 13.62
C GLY A 318 10.57 -2.19 13.78
N ALA A 319 11.60 -2.93 13.38
CA ALA A 319 12.98 -2.41 13.31
C ALA A 319 13.38 -1.90 11.91
N GLY A 320 12.41 -1.68 11.01
CA GLY A 320 12.62 -1.29 9.62
C GLY A 320 12.99 -2.47 8.71
N GLU A 321 12.62 -3.69 9.11
CA GLU A 321 12.97 -4.92 8.38
C GLU A 321 12.08 -5.15 7.14
N ILE A 322 10.89 -4.54 7.13
CA ILE A 322 9.87 -4.65 6.09
C ILE A 322 9.21 -3.27 5.94
N GLY A 323 8.67 -2.98 4.75
CA GLY A 323 7.97 -1.71 4.48
C GLY A 323 8.89 -0.64 3.90
N SER A 324 8.50 0.63 4.05
CA SER A 324 9.15 1.77 3.39
C SER A 324 9.99 2.62 4.34
N SER A 325 10.74 1.97 5.24
CA SER A 325 11.67 2.62 6.18
C SER A 325 12.59 3.62 5.48
N LEU A 326 12.74 4.81 6.09
CA LEU A 326 13.61 5.89 5.64
C LEU A 326 14.85 6.04 6.53
N ALA A 327 15.18 5.01 7.33
CA ALA A 327 16.32 5.02 8.24
C ALA A 327 17.67 5.13 7.52
N GLY A 328 18.55 5.95 8.07
CA GLY A 328 19.95 6.05 7.64
C GLY A 328 20.75 4.78 7.96
N ALA A 329 21.98 4.68 7.44
CA ALA A 329 22.84 3.52 7.70
C ALA A 329 23.16 3.35 9.19
N GLU A 330 23.29 4.46 9.90
CA GLU A 330 23.50 4.60 11.34
C GLU A 330 22.31 4.15 12.20
N ASP A 331 21.11 4.13 11.62
CA ASP A 331 19.85 3.84 12.30
C ASP A 331 19.24 2.49 11.90
N ARG A 332 19.97 1.69 11.13
CA ARG A 332 19.52 0.35 10.71
C ARG A 332 19.20 -0.53 11.90
N ASN A 333 18.10 -1.28 11.79
CA ASN A 333 17.62 -2.22 12.80
C ASN A 333 17.25 -1.56 14.15
N ARG A 334 17.06 -0.24 14.20
CA ARG A 334 16.49 0.43 15.36
C ARG A 334 14.96 0.38 15.30
N ILE A 335 14.35 0.34 16.47
CA ILE A 335 12.89 0.37 16.61
C ILE A 335 12.35 1.67 15.98
N HIS A 336 11.38 1.51 15.09
CA HIS A 336 10.54 2.59 14.57
C HIS A 336 9.37 2.72 15.53
N TYR A 337 9.35 3.78 16.35
CA TYR A 337 8.37 3.92 17.42
C TYR A 337 6.98 4.29 16.90
N GLY A 338 6.91 5.04 15.80
CA GLY A 338 5.67 5.41 15.16
C GLY A 338 4.75 6.22 16.08
N ALA A 339 5.29 7.30 16.65
CA ALA A 339 4.56 8.16 17.57
C ALA A 339 3.53 9.04 16.84
N ASP A 340 3.91 9.65 15.71
CA ASP A 340 2.96 10.35 14.85
C ASP A 340 2.32 9.37 13.87
N ASP A 341 3.15 8.58 13.20
CA ASP A 341 2.77 7.52 12.27
C ASP A 341 2.89 6.17 13.00
N ASN A 342 1.93 5.78 13.82
CA ASN A 342 0.52 6.15 13.75
C ASN A 342 -0.16 6.25 15.11
N ALA A 343 0.61 6.18 16.21
CA ALA A 343 0.04 6.17 17.56
C ALA A 343 -0.81 7.41 17.82
N SER A 344 -0.50 8.54 17.18
CA SER A 344 -1.31 9.76 17.23
C SER A 344 -2.74 9.58 16.70
N GLY A 345 -2.91 8.91 15.56
CA GLY A 345 -4.21 8.62 14.95
C GLY A 345 -5.01 7.63 15.77
N THR A 346 -4.34 6.58 16.25
CA THR A 346 -4.94 5.61 17.17
C THR A 346 -5.42 6.28 18.47
N ALA A 347 -4.62 7.17 19.06
CA ALA A 347 -5.00 7.93 20.24
C ALA A 347 -6.17 8.89 19.98
N ALA A 348 -6.23 9.53 18.80
CA ALA A 348 -7.35 10.36 18.40
C ALA A 348 -8.67 9.56 18.32
N VAL A 349 -8.63 8.38 17.72
CA VAL A 349 -9.80 7.49 17.61
C VAL A 349 -10.27 7.02 18.99
N LEU A 350 -9.35 6.68 19.91
CA LEU A 350 -9.71 6.35 21.30
C LEU A 350 -10.36 7.54 22.03
N ALA A 351 -9.81 8.75 21.88
CA ALA A 351 -10.37 9.97 22.45
C ALA A 351 -11.79 10.25 21.91
N MET A 352 -12.00 10.07 20.60
CA MET A 352 -13.32 10.18 19.98
C MET A 352 -14.29 9.12 20.50
N ALA A 353 -13.85 7.86 20.60
CA ALA A 353 -14.67 6.76 21.10
C ALA A 353 -15.15 7.02 22.53
N GLU A 354 -14.27 7.52 23.41
CA GLU A 354 -14.63 7.91 24.77
C GLU A 354 -15.70 9.03 24.77
N ALA A 355 -15.49 10.10 24.00
CA ALA A 355 -16.44 11.20 23.90
C ALA A 355 -17.80 10.80 23.30
N LEU A 356 -17.81 9.82 22.40
CA LEU A 356 -19.03 9.31 21.75
C LEU A 356 -19.75 8.27 22.62
N ALA A 357 -19.05 7.55 23.49
CA ALA A 357 -19.66 6.61 24.43
C ALA A 357 -20.58 7.31 25.45
N ASP A 358 -20.21 8.53 25.84
CA ASP A 358 -21.00 9.40 26.73
C ASP A 358 -22.14 10.15 26.03
N GLU A 359 -22.23 10.07 24.69
CA GLU A 359 -23.27 10.76 23.92
C GLU A 359 -24.67 10.17 24.26
N PRO A 360 -25.60 10.95 24.83
CA PRO A 360 -26.88 10.42 25.31
C PRO A 360 -27.78 9.90 24.17
N ARG A 361 -27.66 10.48 22.97
CA ARG A 361 -28.51 10.17 21.82
C ARG A 361 -27.70 9.82 20.59
N ARG A 362 -27.57 8.52 20.33
CA ARG A 362 -26.93 7.95 19.15
C ARG A 362 -27.99 7.30 18.27
N ARG A 363 -28.35 7.92 17.14
CA ARG A 363 -29.28 7.34 16.14
C ARG A 363 -28.60 6.35 15.18
N ARG A 364 -27.26 6.32 15.17
CA ARG A 364 -26.42 5.43 14.37
C ARG A 364 -25.45 4.70 15.29
N HIS A 365 -25.05 3.51 14.87
CA HIS A 365 -23.91 2.82 15.44
C HIS A 365 -22.62 3.55 15.06
N VAL A 366 -21.63 3.57 15.96
CA VAL A 366 -20.28 4.03 15.65
C VAL A 366 -19.37 2.81 15.64
N LEU A 367 -18.89 2.42 14.46
CA LEU A 367 -17.85 1.41 14.32
C LEU A 367 -16.50 2.07 14.59
N ILE A 368 -15.72 1.47 15.48
CA ILE A 368 -14.36 1.87 15.83
C ILE A 368 -13.42 0.80 15.27
N ALA A 369 -12.55 1.18 14.35
CA ALA A 369 -11.64 0.25 13.69
C ALA A 369 -10.19 0.68 13.85
N PHE A 370 -9.36 -0.27 14.30
CA PHE A 370 -7.91 -0.15 14.23
C PHE A 370 -7.37 -1.15 13.21
N TRP A 371 -6.73 -0.65 12.16
CA TRP A 371 -6.28 -1.43 11.02
C TRP A 371 -4.84 -1.93 11.21
N SER A 372 -4.61 -3.15 10.75
CA SER A 372 -3.29 -3.78 10.74
C SER A 372 -2.83 -3.97 9.29
N GLY A 373 -1.52 -3.97 9.04
CA GLY A 373 -0.93 -4.16 7.73
C GLY A 373 -1.10 -2.97 6.78
N GLU A 374 -1.31 -1.76 7.30
CA GLU A 374 -1.39 -0.55 6.48
C GLU A 374 -0.04 -0.30 5.80
N GLU A 375 1.05 -0.44 6.56
CA GLU A 375 2.45 -0.26 6.13
C GLU A 375 2.91 -1.23 5.04
N LEU A 376 2.16 -2.33 4.89
CA LEU A 376 2.36 -3.37 3.89
C LEU A 376 1.43 -3.20 2.68
N GLY A 377 0.65 -2.12 2.62
CA GLY A 377 -0.25 -1.80 1.52
C GLY A 377 -1.73 -1.98 1.87
N LEU A 378 -2.19 -1.40 2.98
CA LEU A 378 -3.61 -1.32 3.37
C LEU A 378 -4.27 -2.69 3.59
N LEU A 379 -3.51 -3.71 4.02
CA LEU A 379 -3.97 -5.10 4.01
C LEU A 379 -5.20 -5.32 4.89
N GLY A 380 -5.21 -4.74 6.10
CA GLY A 380 -6.30 -4.90 7.05
C GLY A 380 -7.60 -4.23 6.62
N SER A 381 -7.55 -2.96 6.17
CA SER A 381 -8.74 -2.27 5.68
C SER A 381 -9.24 -2.87 4.35
N SER A 382 -8.34 -3.32 3.48
CA SER A 382 -8.69 -4.03 2.24
C SER A 382 -9.40 -5.36 2.52
N ALA A 383 -8.89 -6.14 3.48
CA ALA A 383 -9.54 -7.37 3.93
C ALA A 383 -10.95 -7.09 4.48
N PHE A 384 -11.10 -6.04 5.29
CA PHE A 384 -12.39 -5.62 5.83
C PHE A 384 -13.38 -5.23 4.74
N VAL A 385 -13.02 -4.39 3.76
CA VAL A 385 -13.98 -3.96 2.72
C VAL A 385 -14.32 -5.07 1.72
N SER A 386 -13.48 -6.09 1.60
CA SER A 386 -13.69 -7.25 0.74
C SER A 386 -14.67 -8.25 1.34
N GLU A 387 -14.55 -8.52 2.65
CA GLU A 387 -15.47 -9.39 3.40
C GLU A 387 -16.03 -8.65 4.62
N PRO A 388 -16.93 -7.68 4.39
CA PRO A 388 -17.30 -6.72 5.42
C PRO A 388 -18.27 -7.34 6.44
N PRO A 389 -17.93 -7.38 7.75
CA PRO A 389 -18.80 -7.91 8.79
C PRO A 389 -20.07 -7.04 8.99
N VAL A 390 -20.00 -5.77 8.57
CA VAL A 390 -21.14 -4.87 8.42
C VAL A 390 -21.24 -4.51 6.95
N PRO A 391 -22.39 -4.70 6.26
CA PRO A 391 -22.49 -4.41 4.83
C PRO A 391 -22.06 -2.97 4.47
N ILE A 392 -21.24 -2.83 3.42
CA ILE A 392 -20.70 -1.53 2.97
C ILE A 392 -21.82 -0.52 2.66
N ASP A 393 -22.91 -1.00 2.06
CA ASP A 393 -24.07 -0.17 1.73
C ASP A 393 -24.83 0.35 2.95
N GLN A 394 -24.52 -0.15 4.17
CA GLN A 394 -25.04 0.36 5.44
C GLN A 394 -24.13 1.40 6.12
N MET A 395 -22.96 1.70 5.54
CA MET A 395 -22.01 2.68 6.09
C MET A 395 -22.28 4.07 5.51
N ALA A 396 -22.63 5.01 6.40
CA ALA A 396 -22.90 6.40 6.06
C ALA A 396 -21.64 7.18 5.70
N ALA A 397 -20.56 6.93 6.45
CA ALA A 397 -19.26 7.56 6.20
C ALA A 397 -18.11 6.81 6.89
N TYR A 398 -16.89 7.03 6.41
CA TYR A 398 -15.64 6.64 7.05
C TYR A 398 -14.74 7.86 7.35
N LEU A 399 -14.24 7.98 8.57
CA LEU A 399 -13.27 9.02 8.96
C LEU A 399 -11.95 8.35 9.36
N ASN A 400 -10.90 8.63 8.61
CA ASN A 400 -9.55 8.11 8.81
C ASN A 400 -8.68 9.11 9.57
N PHE A 401 -7.85 8.61 10.49
CA PHE A 401 -6.88 9.39 11.26
C PHE A 401 -5.50 8.78 11.10
N ASP A 402 -4.62 9.54 10.47
CA ASP A 402 -3.27 9.13 10.13
C ASP A 402 -2.38 10.36 10.28
N MET A 403 -1.30 10.25 11.07
CA MET A 403 -0.37 11.34 11.36
C MET A 403 -1.06 12.66 11.77
N VAL A 404 -1.74 12.64 12.92
CA VAL A 404 -2.50 13.78 13.48
C VAL A 404 -1.84 14.43 14.70
N GLY A 405 -0.62 14.00 15.06
CA GLY A 405 0.14 14.43 16.21
C GLY A 405 1.09 15.60 15.96
N ARG A 406 1.24 16.09 14.73
CA ARG A 406 2.23 17.12 14.37
C ARG A 406 1.60 18.46 13.97
N VAL A 407 0.43 18.79 14.55
CA VAL A 407 -0.23 20.09 14.33
C VAL A 407 0.77 21.23 14.50
N SER A 408 1.04 21.96 13.41
CA SER A 408 1.87 23.16 13.36
C SER A 408 1.10 24.31 12.73
N ASP A 409 1.45 25.55 13.11
CA ASP A 409 0.88 26.77 12.50
C ASP A 409 -0.66 26.82 12.50
N ASN A 410 -1.29 26.20 13.50
CA ASN A 410 -2.75 26.07 13.62
C ASN A 410 -3.44 25.36 12.43
N ARG A 411 -2.66 24.69 11.57
CA ARG A 411 -3.13 24.11 10.32
C ARG A 411 -3.55 22.65 10.51
N LEU A 412 -4.66 22.26 9.89
CA LEU A 412 -5.12 20.89 9.81
C LEU A 412 -5.55 20.59 8.38
N THR A 413 -5.02 19.51 7.79
CA THR A 413 -5.44 19.07 6.47
C THR A 413 -6.56 18.06 6.61
N VAL A 414 -7.66 18.28 5.88
CA VAL A 414 -8.74 17.31 5.74
C VAL A 414 -8.86 16.95 4.27
N GLN A 415 -8.58 15.69 3.95
CA GLN A 415 -8.56 15.17 2.59
C GLN A 415 -9.82 14.34 2.30
N ALA A 416 -9.97 13.88 1.05
CA ALA A 416 -11.15 13.18 0.55
C ALA A 416 -12.46 13.99 0.61
N THR A 417 -12.39 15.31 0.73
CA THR A 417 -13.59 16.18 0.86
C THR A 417 -14.44 16.21 -0.40
N GLY A 418 -13.94 15.71 -1.53
CA GLY A 418 -14.70 15.58 -2.77
C GLY A 418 -15.68 14.40 -2.74
N THR A 419 -15.53 13.45 -1.81
CA THR A 419 -16.37 12.24 -1.77
C THR A 419 -17.82 12.49 -1.36
N SER A 420 -18.15 13.72 -0.95
CA SER A 420 -19.52 14.17 -0.72
C SER A 420 -19.63 15.69 -0.66
N ASP A 421 -20.65 16.26 -1.30
CA ASP A 421 -20.92 17.71 -1.30
C ASP A 421 -21.22 18.28 0.09
N VAL A 422 -21.53 17.43 1.07
CA VAL A 422 -21.86 17.87 2.43
C VAL A 422 -20.61 18.26 3.24
N TRP A 423 -19.42 17.77 2.85
CA TRP A 423 -18.22 17.90 3.66
C TRP A 423 -17.78 19.34 3.97
N PRO A 424 -17.71 20.27 2.98
CA PRO A 424 -17.23 21.62 3.25
C PRO A 424 -18.06 22.33 4.33
N ARG A 425 -19.39 22.26 4.21
CA ARG A 425 -20.32 22.88 5.18
C ARG A 425 -20.23 22.22 6.55
N LEU A 426 -20.12 20.90 6.59
CA LEU A 426 -20.11 20.15 7.84
C LEU A 426 -18.79 20.41 8.61
N LEU A 427 -17.67 20.46 7.90
CA LEU A 427 -16.35 20.81 8.44
C LEU A 427 -16.29 22.26 8.92
N GLU A 428 -16.78 23.23 8.15
CA GLU A 428 -16.87 24.64 8.56
C GLU A 428 -17.64 24.78 9.89
N GLN A 429 -18.80 24.12 9.99
CA GLN A 429 -19.62 24.17 11.19
C GLN A 429 -19.01 23.45 12.40
N ALA A 430 -18.27 22.37 12.18
CA ALA A 430 -17.56 21.66 13.24
C ALA A 430 -16.33 22.46 13.74
N ASN A 431 -15.68 23.17 12.83
CA ASN A 431 -14.45 23.92 13.12
C ASN A 431 -14.67 25.21 13.91
N VAL A 432 -15.91 25.68 14.09
CA VAL A 432 -16.22 26.91 14.86
C VAL A 432 -15.62 26.88 16.27
N LEU A 433 -15.62 25.71 16.92
CA LEU A 433 -15.06 25.56 18.27
C LEU A 433 -13.57 25.21 18.25
N ALA A 434 -13.14 24.39 17.28
CA ALA A 434 -11.77 23.90 17.21
C ALA A 434 -10.78 24.95 16.65
N GLY A 435 -11.25 25.85 15.79
CA GLY A 435 -10.50 27.03 15.33
C GLY A 435 -9.27 26.74 14.48
N PHE A 436 -9.23 25.62 13.74
CA PHE A 436 -8.13 25.31 12.83
C PHE A 436 -8.19 26.15 11.55
N ASP A 437 -7.02 26.45 11.00
CA ASP A 437 -6.88 26.87 9.61
C ASP A 437 -6.97 25.61 8.72
N LEU A 438 -8.20 25.26 8.32
CA LEU A 438 -8.46 24.04 7.56
C LEU A 438 -7.93 24.16 6.13
N VAL A 439 -7.14 23.17 5.73
CA VAL A 439 -6.79 22.91 4.34
C VAL A 439 -7.65 21.76 3.84
N LEU A 440 -8.65 22.07 3.03
CA LEU A 440 -9.54 21.07 2.45
C LEU A 440 -8.96 20.58 1.11
N ASN A 441 -8.79 19.27 0.98
CA ASN A 441 -8.33 18.63 -0.25
C ASN A 441 -9.40 17.64 -0.72
N GLU A 442 -9.86 17.82 -1.95
CA GLU A 442 -10.91 16.99 -2.52
C GLU A 442 -10.43 15.58 -2.89
N ASP A 443 -9.13 15.37 -3.14
CA ASP A 443 -8.55 14.12 -3.64
C ASP A 443 -8.67 12.99 -2.58
N PRO A 444 -9.46 11.93 -2.87
CA PRO A 444 -9.64 10.81 -1.96
C PRO A 444 -8.65 9.66 -2.17
N TYR A 445 -7.74 9.75 -3.14
CA TYR A 445 -6.81 8.67 -3.51
C TYR A 445 -5.49 8.79 -2.75
N GLN A 446 -5.58 8.89 -1.42
CA GLN A 446 -4.42 8.95 -0.51
C GLN A 446 -3.95 7.53 -0.15
N PRO A 447 -2.63 7.29 -0.02
CA PRO A 447 -2.10 5.95 0.26
C PRO A 447 -2.25 5.59 1.75
N THR A 448 -3.49 5.60 2.25
CA THR A 448 -3.90 5.25 3.63
C THR A 448 -5.27 4.57 3.55
N ASP A 449 -5.79 4.04 4.66
CA ASP A 449 -6.98 3.17 4.68
C ASP A 449 -8.25 3.80 4.08
N VAL A 450 -8.30 5.14 3.96
CA VAL A 450 -9.36 5.85 3.23
C VAL A 450 -9.55 5.34 1.80
N SER A 451 -8.48 4.88 1.15
CA SER A 451 -8.52 4.37 -0.22
C SER A 451 -9.39 3.12 -0.34
N SER A 452 -9.35 2.22 0.64
CA SER A 452 -10.16 1.00 0.69
C SER A 452 -11.66 1.33 0.72
N PHE A 453 -12.05 2.31 1.53
CA PHE A 453 -13.44 2.75 1.69
C PHE A 453 -13.95 3.59 0.51
N ASN A 454 -13.10 4.47 -0.03
CA ASN A 454 -13.41 5.24 -1.24
C ASN A 454 -13.63 4.30 -2.45
N GLY A 455 -12.75 3.31 -2.65
CA GLY A 455 -12.92 2.28 -3.67
C GLY A 455 -14.23 1.49 -3.50
N ALA A 456 -14.68 1.30 -2.25
CA ALA A 456 -15.95 0.67 -1.92
C ALA A 456 -17.19 1.59 -2.01
N GLY A 457 -17.03 2.86 -2.40
CA GLY A 457 -18.14 3.80 -2.56
C GLY A 457 -18.69 4.38 -1.25
N VAL A 458 -17.85 4.45 -0.21
CA VAL A 458 -18.21 5.05 1.08
C VAL A 458 -17.72 6.51 1.14
N PRO A 459 -18.60 7.49 1.44
CA PRO A 459 -18.19 8.87 1.69
C PRO A 459 -17.13 8.93 2.79
N SER A 460 -15.99 9.57 2.53
CA SER A 460 -14.83 9.44 3.41
C SER A 460 -14.12 10.77 3.67
N LEU A 461 -13.48 10.89 4.82
CA LEU A 461 -12.57 11.99 5.18
C LEU A 461 -11.28 11.41 5.75
N THR A 462 -10.15 12.07 5.50
CA THR A 462 -8.87 11.78 6.18
C THR A 462 -8.38 13.02 6.89
N PHE A 463 -8.05 12.90 8.17
CA PHE A 463 -7.42 13.96 8.97
C PHE A 463 -5.91 13.72 9.01
N PHE A 464 -5.14 14.74 8.67
CA PHE A 464 -3.69 14.66 8.50
C PHE A 464 -3.00 15.99 8.85
N THR A 465 -1.84 15.94 9.50
CA THR A 465 -1.09 17.14 9.90
C THR A 465 0.12 17.47 9.01
N GLY A 466 0.41 16.63 8.02
CA GLY A 466 1.50 16.85 7.08
C GLY A 466 2.69 15.92 7.33
N ALA A 467 3.49 15.68 6.29
CA ALA A 467 4.72 14.93 6.42
C ALA A 467 5.79 15.74 7.17
N HIS A 468 6.69 15.04 7.87
CA HIS A 468 7.82 15.62 8.59
C HIS A 468 9.08 14.75 8.43
N ALA A 469 10.24 15.26 8.88
CA ALA A 469 11.54 14.65 8.61
C ALA A 469 11.72 13.28 9.30
N GLU A 470 10.98 13.03 10.37
CA GLU A 470 11.05 11.80 11.17
C GLU A 470 10.11 10.69 10.67
N TYR A 471 9.28 10.96 9.65
CA TYR A 471 8.39 9.97 9.04
C TYR A 471 9.14 8.71 8.62
N HIS A 472 8.60 7.53 8.97
CA HIS A 472 9.20 6.21 8.73
C HIS A 472 10.65 6.07 9.24
N ARG A 473 10.98 6.72 10.37
CA ARG A 473 12.30 6.63 10.99
C ARG A 473 12.20 6.27 12.49
N PRO A 474 13.27 5.70 13.06
CA PRO A 474 13.40 5.48 14.50
C PRO A 474 13.29 6.74 15.38
N THR A 475 13.34 7.92 14.77
CA THR A 475 13.24 9.21 15.44
C THR A 475 11.82 9.75 15.52
N ASP A 476 10.80 9.04 15.00
CA ASP A 476 9.40 9.41 15.24
C ASP A 476 8.96 9.03 16.66
N THR A 477 9.29 9.88 17.63
CA THR A 477 9.19 9.60 19.07
C THR A 477 8.16 10.47 19.80
N PRO A 478 7.59 10.00 20.94
CA PRO A 478 6.52 10.70 21.65
C PRO A 478 6.83 12.14 22.11
N ASP A 479 8.10 12.50 22.32
CA ASP A 479 8.50 13.85 22.72
C ASP A 479 8.27 14.91 21.63
N LEU A 480 8.07 14.47 20.39
CA LEU A 480 7.83 15.32 19.22
C LEU A 480 6.34 15.63 18.99
N ILE A 481 5.44 15.04 19.78
CA ILE A 481 4.00 15.09 19.56
C ILE A 481 3.35 16.31 20.21
N ASN A 482 2.46 16.96 19.46
CA ASN A 482 1.55 17.99 19.92
C ASN A 482 0.25 17.36 20.43
N TYR A 483 0.23 16.98 21.70
CA TYR A 483 -0.91 16.29 22.34
C TYR A 483 -2.18 17.13 22.37
N GLU A 484 -2.07 18.44 22.65
CA GLU A 484 -3.19 19.37 22.58
C GLU A 484 -3.78 19.43 21.17
N GLY A 485 -2.91 19.34 20.15
CA GLY A 485 -3.29 19.20 18.75
C GLY A 485 -4.17 17.97 18.50
N ILE A 486 -3.74 16.80 18.96
CA ILE A 486 -4.50 15.54 18.82
C ILE A 486 -5.88 15.66 19.46
N VAL A 487 -5.97 16.17 20.69
CA VAL A 487 -7.24 16.37 21.39
C VAL A 487 -8.15 17.29 20.57
N ARG A 488 -7.63 18.40 20.07
CA ARG A 488 -8.41 19.37 19.29
C ARG A 488 -8.87 18.81 17.94
N VAL A 489 -8.05 18.01 17.25
CA VAL A 489 -8.45 17.26 16.04
C VAL A 489 -9.59 16.30 16.38
N SER A 490 -9.47 15.56 17.49
CA SER A 490 -10.46 14.60 17.97
C SER A 490 -11.80 15.27 18.29
N GLU A 491 -11.79 16.46 18.89
CA GLU A 491 -13.00 17.24 19.19
C GLU A 491 -13.73 17.72 17.91
N LEU A 492 -12.98 18.23 16.93
CA LEU A 492 -13.52 18.61 15.62
C LEU A 492 -14.17 17.41 14.95
N ALA A 493 -13.45 16.29 14.86
CA ALA A 493 -13.96 15.09 14.21
C ALA A 493 -15.14 14.46 14.96
N THR A 494 -15.12 14.46 16.30
CA THR A 494 -16.27 14.05 17.11
C THR A 494 -17.50 14.89 16.78
N THR A 495 -17.32 16.20 16.56
CA THR A 495 -18.41 17.09 16.16
C THR A 495 -18.95 16.76 14.77
N VAL A 496 -18.08 16.37 13.83
CA VAL A 496 -18.50 15.83 12.51
C VAL A 496 -19.32 14.56 12.69
N VAL A 497 -18.84 13.59 13.47
CA VAL A 497 -19.54 12.31 13.74
C VAL A 497 -20.90 12.54 14.40
N ARG A 498 -20.98 13.43 15.41
CA ARG A 498 -22.26 13.80 16.05
C ARG A 498 -23.27 14.31 15.02
N ARG A 499 -22.85 15.16 14.08
CA ARG A 499 -23.72 15.68 13.01
C ARG A 499 -24.17 14.57 12.06
N LEU A 500 -23.27 13.66 11.67
CA LEU A 500 -23.61 12.50 10.85
C LEU A 500 -24.61 11.57 11.52
N MET A 501 -24.45 11.36 12.84
CA MET A 501 -25.38 10.56 13.63
C MET A 501 -26.77 11.20 13.71
N GLN A 502 -26.86 12.53 13.73
CA GLN A 502 -28.15 13.22 13.81
C GLN A 502 -28.80 13.52 12.46
N ALA A 503 -28.05 13.40 11.35
CA ALA A 503 -28.56 13.65 10.01
C ALA A 503 -29.61 12.61 9.60
N ASP A 504 -30.74 13.08 9.06
CA ASP A 504 -31.81 12.22 8.56
C ASP A 504 -31.36 11.44 7.32
N GLU A 505 -30.68 12.11 6.39
CA GLU A 505 -30.09 11.51 5.20
C GLU A 505 -28.57 11.32 5.38
N PRO A 506 -28.01 10.15 5.03
CA PRO A 506 -26.57 9.96 5.03
C PRO A 506 -25.91 10.76 3.90
N PRO A 507 -24.61 11.09 4.04
CA PRO A 507 -23.83 11.67 2.95
C PRO A 507 -23.96 10.83 1.68
N GLN A 508 -24.17 11.50 0.55
CA GLN A 508 -24.18 10.83 -0.75
C GLN A 508 -22.74 10.70 -1.25
N PHE A 509 -22.37 9.51 -1.71
CA PHE A 509 -21.05 9.29 -2.26
C PHE A 509 -20.95 9.94 -3.64
N VAL A 510 -19.92 10.77 -3.80
CA VAL A 510 -19.52 11.34 -5.07
C VAL A 510 -18.22 10.67 -5.49
N LYS A 511 -18.26 10.03 -6.65
CA LYS A 511 -17.06 9.46 -7.26
C LYS A 511 -16.22 10.61 -7.82
N VAL A 512 -15.17 10.98 -7.09
CA VAL A 512 -14.36 12.17 -7.39
C VAL A 512 -13.59 11.98 -8.69
N GLU A 513 -13.78 12.93 -9.61
CA GLU A 513 -12.89 13.11 -10.75
C GLU A 513 -11.58 13.74 -10.27
N ARG A 514 -10.42 13.22 -10.69
CA ARG A 514 -9.16 13.88 -10.36
C ARG A 514 -9.03 15.21 -11.12
N THR A 515 -9.33 16.32 -10.45
CA THR A 515 -8.81 17.64 -10.79
C THR A 515 -7.40 17.73 -10.22
N VAL A 516 -6.41 17.39 -11.04
CA VAL A 516 -5.01 17.49 -10.59
C VAL A 516 -4.58 18.96 -10.64
N GLU A 517 -4.09 19.46 -9.49
CA GLU A 517 -3.59 20.81 -9.35
C GLU A 517 -2.23 20.91 -10.06
N THR A 518 -2.12 21.87 -10.97
CA THR A 518 -0.89 22.22 -11.69
C THR A 518 0.17 22.75 -10.73
N GLY A 519 0.91 21.85 -10.08
CA GLY A 519 1.94 22.19 -9.09
C GLY A 519 3.18 21.30 -9.21
N GLY A 520 4.09 21.67 -10.11
CA GLY A 520 5.46 21.16 -10.15
C GLY A 520 5.90 20.63 -11.52
N ARG A 521 6.93 21.24 -12.10
CA ARG A 521 7.61 20.74 -13.31
C ARG A 521 8.29 19.40 -13.01
N ALA A 522 7.59 18.30 -13.26
CA ALA A 522 8.15 16.98 -13.52
C ALA A 522 7.21 16.26 -14.51
N GLY A 523 7.77 15.64 -15.54
CA GLY A 523 7.10 15.19 -16.78
C GLY A 523 5.64 14.69 -16.65
N LEU A 524 4.81 15.08 -17.63
CA LEU A 524 3.45 14.58 -17.85
C LEU A 524 3.40 13.06 -17.65
N ARG A 525 2.80 12.60 -16.54
CA ARG A 525 2.57 11.18 -16.28
C ARG A 525 1.28 10.74 -16.97
N ILE A 526 1.29 9.56 -17.57
CA ILE A 526 0.11 8.94 -18.17
C ILE A 526 -0.92 8.66 -17.06
N PHE A 527 -2.18 8.97 -17.34
CA PHE A 527 -3.30 8.75 -16.45
C PHE A 527 -4.35 7.86 -17.14
N THR A 528 -4.59 6.69 -16.58
CA THR A 528 -5.62 5.75 -17.06
C THR A 528 -6.87 5.73 -16.19
N GLY A 529 -6.83 6.31 -14.98
CA GLY A 529 -7.97 6.33 -14.06
C GLY A 529 -8.28 4.98 -13.40
N THR A 530 -7.44 3.96 -13.52
CA THR A 530 -7.58 2.69 -12.78
C THR A 530 -7.09 2.83 -11.35
N ILE A 531 -7.78 2.19 -10.40
CA ILE A 531 -7.36 2.07 -9.01
C ILE A 531 -7.10 0.59 -8.72
N PRO A 532 -5.84 0.15 -8.66
CA PRO A 532 -5.52 -1.25 -8.39
C PRO A 532 -5.89 -1.66 -6.97
N ASP A 533 -6.30 -2.91 -6.80
CA ASP A 533 -6.33 -3.59 -5.51
C ASP A 533 -4.99 -4.30 -5.28
N TYR A 534 -4.21 -3.82 -4.31
CA TYR A 534 -2.87 -4.33 -4.02
C TYR A 534 -2.89 -5.58 -3.11
N ALA A 535 -4.02 -5.84 -2.44
CA ALA A 535 -4.17 -6.92 -1.48
C ALA A 535 -4.73 -8.20 -2.12
N ALA A 536 -5.22 -8.13 -3.36
CA ALA A 536 -5.83 -9.26 -4.03
C ALA A 536 -4.82 -10.20 -4.72
N GLU A 537 -4.99 -11.50 -4.48
CA GLU A 537 -4.37 -12.57 -5.26
C GLU A 537 -5.21 -12.82 -6.52
N ALA A 538 -4.81 -12.23 -7.66
CA ALA A 538 -5.48 -12.45 -8.95
C ALA A 538 -4.47 -12.58 -10.10
N GLU A 539 -4.79 -13.42 -11.09
CA GLU A 539 -4.09 -13.46 -12.37
C GLU A 539 -4.53 -12.24 -13.20
N GLY A 540 -3.71 -11.19 -13.18
CA GLY A 540 -4.00 -9.88 -13.74
C GLY A 540 -3.94 -8.77 -12.71
N MET A 541 -4.55 -7.62 -13.03
CA MET A 541 -4.67 -6.49 -12.10
C MET A 541 -6.14 -6.30 -11.73
N LEU A 542 -6.52 -6.70 -10.51
CA LEU A 542 -7.84 -6.43 -9.96
C LEU A 542 -8.03 -4.92 -9.74
N LEU A 543 -9.18 -4.40 -10.16
CA LEU A 543 -9.59 -3.03 -9.88
C LEU A 543 -10.33 -2.98 -8.54
N GLY A 544 -9.70 -2.33 -7.55
CA GLY A 544 -10.37 -1.89 -6.33
C GLY A 544 -11.36 -0.76 -6.60
N GLY A 545 -11.21 -0.08 -7.75
CA GLY A 545 -12.14 0.92 -8.27
C GLY A 545 -11.60 1.61 -9.52
N VAL A 546 -12.27 2.68 -9.93
CA VAL A 546 -11.80 3.58 -10.98
C VAL A 546 -12.08 5.03 -10.58
N VAL A 547 -11.25 5.96 -11.05
CA VAL A 547 -11.45 7.39 -10.85
C VAL A 547 -12.63 7.88 -11.67
N GLY A 548 -13.58 8.58 -11.04
CA GLY A 548 -14.77 9.13 -11.70
C GLY A 548 -14.39 10.01 -12.89
N GLY A 549 -15.09 9.86 -14.02
CA GLY A 549 -14.81 10.65 -15.23
C GLY A 549 -13.43 10.42 -15.86
N GLY A 550 -12.59 9.55 -15.28
CA GLY A 550 -11.28 9.18 -15.81
C GLY A 550 -11.38 8.22 -16.99
N PRO A 551 -10.27 7.94 -17.69
CA PRO A 551 -10.27 7.08 -18.87
C PRO A 551 -10.85 5.68 -18.65
N ALA A 552 -10.54 5.03 -17.52
CA ALA A 552 -11.08 3.72 -17.17
C ALA A 552 -12.60 3.75 -16.96
N ASP A 553 -13.11 4.78 -16.26
CA ASP A 553 -14.56 4.97 -16.04
C ASP A 553 -15.29 5.24 -17.37
N LYS A 554 -14.73 6.12 -18.21
CA LYS A 554 -15.23 6.39 -19.57
C LYS A 554 -15.22 5.13 -20.46
N ALA A 555 -14.27 4.22 -20.23
CA ALA A 555 -14.19 2.92 -20.90
C ALA A 555 -15.14 1.86 -20.31
N GLY A 556 -15.91 2.19 -19.27
CA GLY A 556 -16.87 1.29 -18.61
C GLY A 556 -16.24 0.25 -17.69
N LEU A 557 -14.99 0.43 -17.28
CA LEU A 557 -14.34 -0.38 -16.25
C LEU A 557 -14.87 0.00 -14.87
N GLN A 558 -14.92 -0.97 -13.95
CA GLN A 558 -15.47 -0.80 -12.61
C GLN A 558 -14.71 -1.63 -11.57
N LYS A 559 -15.03 -1.42 -10.28
CA LYS A 559 -14.56 -2.28 -9.19
C LYS A 559 -14.90 -3.74 -9.48
N GLY A 560 -13.95 -4.64 -9.23
CA GLY A 560 -14.11 -6.07 -9.44
C GLY A 560 -13.66 -6.57 -10.82
N ASP A 561 -13.41 -5.67 -11.78
CA ASP A 561 -12.80 -6.07 -13.06
C ASP A 561 -11.34 -6.46 -12.85
N VAL A 562 -10.88 -7.50 -13.55
CA VAL A 562 -9.46 -7.89 -13.58
C VAL A 562 -8.88 -7.60 -14.96
N ILE A 563 -7.97 -6.62 -15.07
CA ILE A 563 -7.29 -6.32 -16.34
C ILE A 563 -6.25 -7.41 -16.60
N VAL A 564 -6.38 -8.10 -17.74
CA VAL A 564 -5.51 -9.21 -18.16
C VAL A 564 -4.71 -8.89 -19.41
N GLU A 565 -5.03 -7.80 -20.12
CA GLU A 565 -4.25 -7.30 -21.25
C GLU A 565 -4.45 -5.79 -21.42
N ILE A 566 -3.39 -5.05 -21.72
CA ILE A 566 -3.47 -3.65 -22.14
C ILE A 566 -2.36 -3.35 -23.16
N ALA A 567 -2.71 -2.65 -24.24
CA ALA A 567 -1.76 -2.32 -25.33
C ALA A 567 -1.00 -3.54 -25.88
N GLY A 568 -1.68 -4.69 -25.97
CA GLY A 568 -1.11 -5.96 -26.44
C GLY A 568 -0.12 -6.61 -25.46
N GLN A 569 0.06 -6.05 -24.26
CA GLN A 569 0.83 -6.68 -23.18
C GLN A 569 -0.09 -7.48 -22.29
N SER A 570 0.23 -8.76 -22.10
CA SER A 570 -0.44 -9.62 -21.11
C SER A 570 -0.15 -9.10 -19.69
N ILE A 571 -1.15 -8.97 -18.85
CA ILE A 571 -1.02 -8.51 -17.46
C ILE A 571 -1.26 -9.72 -16.55
N ALA A 572 -0.23 -10.16 -15.83
CA ALA A 572 -0.35 -11.23 -14.84
C ALA A 572 -0.39 -10.69 -13.40
N ASN A 573 0.09 -9.46 -13.20
CA ASN A 573 0.11 -8.78 -11.90
C ASN A 573 0.13 -7.25 -12.08
N ILE A 574 0.09 -6.53 -10.97
CA ILE A 574 0.06 -5.06 -10.93
C ILE A 574 1.31 -4.38 -11.50
N TYR A 575 2.48 -4.99 -11.39
CA TYR A 575 3.71 -4.41 -11.92
C TYR A 575 3.73 -4.45 -13.44
N ASP A 576 3.24 -5.54 -14.03
CA ASP A 576 3.08 -5.65 -15.48
C ASP A 576 2.25 -4.49 -16.04
N TYR A 577 1.18 -4.12 -15.32
CA TYR A 577 0.35 -2.98 -15.70
C TYR A 577 1.13 -1.67 -15.62
N THR A 578 1.89 -1.46 -14.53
CA THR A 578 2.73 -0.26 -14.37
C THR A 578 3.74 -0.13 -15.51
N TYR A 579 4.38 -1.23 -15.92
CA TYR A 579 5.29 -1.23 -17.07
C TYR A 579 4.56 -1.00 -18.39
N ALA A 580 3.36 -1.57 -18.54
CA ALA A 580 2.56 -1.35 -19.74
C ALA A 580 2.09 0.12 -19.88
N LEU A 581 1.98 0.88 -18.78
CA LEU A 581 1.69 2.32 -18.82
C LEU A 581 2.75 3.10 -19.61
N ASP A 582 4.03 2.70 -19.58
CA ASP A 582 5.11 3.38 -20.32
C ASP A 582 4.98 3.22 -21.85
N LEU A 583 4.21 2.22 -22.31
CA LEU A 583 3.92 2.01 -23.73
C LEU A 583 2.74 2.85 -24.23
N LEU A 584 1.96 3.42 -23.31
CA LEU A 584 0.78 4.19 -23.65
C LEU A 584 1.15 5.60 -24.12
N LYS A 585 0.28 6.21 -24.90
CA LYS A 585 0.41 7.61 -25.31
C LYS A 585 -0.86 8.35 -24.97
N ILE A 586 -0.70 9.57 -24.48
CA ILE A 586 -1.80 10.45 -24.12
C ILE A 586 -2.65 10.73 -25.38
N GLY A 587 -3.95 10.50 -25.27
CA GLY A 587 -4.92 10.71 -26.35
C GLY A 587 -4.97 9.60 -27.39
N GLU A 588 -4.10 8.59 -27.33
CA GLU A 588 -4.15 7.44 -28.24
C GLU A 588 -4.99 6.31 -27.62
N PRO A 589 -6.12 5.92 -28.22
CA PRO A 589 -6.95 4.84 -27.69
C PRO A 589 -6.20 3.51 -27.72
N VAL A 590 -6.28 2.76 -26.61
CA VAL A 590 -5.70 1.42 -26.49
C VAL A 590 -6.76 0.40 -26.13
N LYS A 591 -6.60 -0.81 -26.68
CA LYS A 591 -7.42 -1.96 -26.32
C LYS A 591 -7.05 -2.41 -24.91
N VAL A 592 -8.07 -2.66 -24.09
CA VAL A 592 -7.97 -3.28 -22.77
C VAL A 592 -8.82 -4.54 -22.77
N VAL A 593 -8.25 -5.65 -22.34
CA VAL A 593 -8.97 -6.90 -22.11
C VAL A 593 -9.05 -7.16 -20.61
N TYR A 594 -10.25 -7.46 -20.13
CA TYR A 594 -10.53 -7.63 -18.72
C TYR A 594 -11.50 -8.77 -18.45
N MET A 595 -11.47 -9.32 -17.24
CA MET A 595 -12.42 -10.31 -16.76
C MET A 595 -13.46 -9.63 -15.88
N ARG A 596 -14.74 -9.94 -16.10
CA ARG A 596 -15.86 -9.53 -15.23
C ARG A 596 -16.78 -10.73 -15.05
N ASP A 597 -17.06 -11.11 -13.81
CA ASP A 597 -17.91 -12.27 -13.47
C ASP A 597 -17.46 -13.58 -14.16
N GLY A 598 -16.15 -13.75 -14.34
CA GLY A 598 -15.54 -14.90 -15.03
C GLY A 598 -15.58 -14.85 -16.56
N GLU A 599 -16.17 -13.81 -17.16
CA GLU A 599 -16.22 -13.63 -18.61
C GLU A 599 -15.11 -12.69 -19.11
N ARG A 600 -14.42 -13.09 -20.19
CA ARG A 600 -13.44 -12.23 -20.89
C ARG A 600 -14.16 -11.18 -21.73
N ARG A 601 -13.85 -9.91 -21.50
CA ARG A 601 -14.45 -8.74 -22.16
C ARG A 601 -13.37 -7.79 -22.66
N GLU A 602 -13.73 -6.95 -23.62
CA GLU A 602 -12.82 -5.98 -24.22
C GLU A 602 -13.45 -4.60 -24.20
N THR A 603 -12.61 -3.57 -23.99
CA THR A 603 -13.00 -2.17 -24.11
C THR A 603 -11.84 -1.35 -24.69
N THR A 604 -12.13 -0.09 -25.01
CA THR A 604 -11.14 0.88 -25.48
C THR A 604 -10.97 1.96 -24.43
N LEU A 605 -9.75 2.11 -23.91
CA LEU A 605 -9.36 3.13 -22.95
C LEU A 605 -8.49 4.16 -23.67
N THR A 606 -8.80 5.44 -23.51
CA THR A 606 -7.97 6.54 -24.07
C THR A 606 -7.23 7.23 -22.95
N PRO A 607 -5.93 6.98 -22.74
CA PRO A 607 -5.16 7.55 -21.63
C PRO A 607 -5.13 9.08 -21.74
N GLU A 608 -5.22 9.75 -20.61
CA GLU A 608 -5.15 11.20 -20.50
C GLU A 608 -3.83 11.62 -19.85
N ALA A 609 -3.46 12.90 -19.98
CA ALA A 609 -2.39 13.45 -19.18
C ALA A 609 -2.87 13.52 -17.72
N ARG A 610 -2.04 13.12 -16.76
CA ARG A 610 -2.23 13.54 -15.36
C ARG A 610 -2.04 15.07 -15.33
N ARG A 611 -3.14 15.81 -15.32
CA ARG A 611 -3.19 17.26 -15.58
C ARG A 611 -2.63 18.10 -14.46
#